data_AF-A0A9D7S1A4-F1
#
_entry.id   AF-A0A9D7S1A4-F1
#
_cell.length_a   1.000
_cell.length_b   1.000
_cell.length_c   1.000
_cell.angle_alpha   90.00
_cell.angle_beta   90.00
_cell.angle_gamma   90.00
#
_symmetry.space_group_name_H-M   'P 1'
#
loop_
_entity.id
_entity.type
_entity.pdbx_description
1 polymer ?
#
loop_
_entity_poly.entity_id
_entity_poly.type
_entity_poly.pdbx_seq_one_letter_code
_entity_poly.pdbx_strand_id
1 'polypeptide(L)'
;MISRWRSLNVAGPFLCLLLSLLLPIFADAGFLNQYPMAVRWTAAAVLYALPVFFAGMIFSTRLARATSPGAALGANLCGAVFGGLLEYLSMILGLRAVAMLALVIYLLAGLYARRDRRLVPVG
;
A
#
# COMPACT_ATOMS: atom_id res chain seq x y z
N MET A 1 -19.24 25.97 -5.54
CA MET A 1 -19.75 24.60 -5.28
C MET A 1 -18.63 23.64 -5.68
N ILE A 2 -17.78 23.11 -4.81
CA ILE A 2 -17.99 21.94 -3.93
C ILE A 2 -16.87 21.97 -2.87
N SER A 3 -17.20 22.26 -1.61
CA SER A 3 -16.22 22.30 -0.49
C SER A 3 -16.40 21.17 0.53
N ARG A 4 -17.01 20.05 0.14
CA ARG A 4 -17.56 19.04 1.08
C ARG A 4 -16.80 17.69 1.19
N TRP A 5 -15.48 17.64 0.97
CA TRP A 5 -14.69 16.40 1.18
C TRP A 5 -13.56 16.55 2.21
N ARG A 6 -13.83 17.33 3.28
CA ARG A 6 -12.80 17.94 4.13
C ARG A 6 -12.21 17.04 5.25
N SER A 7 -12.59 15.77 5.40
CA SER A 7 -12.04 14.93 6.49
C SER A 7 -11.90 13.42 6.23
N LEU A 8 -11.62 12.99 4.99
CA LEU A 8 -11.21 11.59 4.78
C LEU A 8 -9.96 11.29 5.62
N ASN A 9 -10.16 10.48 6.66
CA ASN A 9 -9.13 10.08 7.60
C ASN A 9 -8.30 8.96 6.95
N VAL A 10 -7.08 9.28 6.52
CA VAL A 10 -6.15 8.32 5.91
C VAL A 10 -5.68 7.24 6.89
N ALA A 11 -5.91 7.40 8.21
CA ALA A 11 -5.47 6.41 9.20
C ALA A 11 -6.19 5.06 9.06
N GLY A 12 -7.49 5.07 8.74
CA GLY A 12 -8.27 3.85 8.54
C GLY A 12 -7.75 3.02 7.36
N PRO A 13 -7.72 3.58 6.13
CA PRO A 13 -7.16 2.91 4.97
C PRO A 13 -5.69 2.49 5.16
N PHE A 14 -4.90 3.28 5.91
CA PHE A 14 -3.52 2.92 6.23
C PHE A 14 -3.43 1.70 7.14
N LEU A 15 -4.29 1.56 8.14
CA LEU A 15 -4.35 0.34 8.96
C LEU A 15 -4.81 -0.86 8.11
N CYS A 16 -5.83 -0.69 7.27
CA CYS A 16 -6.27 -1.74 6.35
C CYS A 16 -5.17 -2.16 5.38
N LEU A 17 -4.36 -1.21 4.89
CA LEU A 17 -3.18 -1.50 4.06
C LEU A 17 -2.20 -2.42 4.81
N LEU A 18 -1.81 -2.04 6.04
CA LEU A 18 -0.89 -2.83 6.84
C LEU A 18 -1.44 -4.25 7.09
N LEU A 19 -2.72 -4.36 7.45
CA LEU A 19 -3.36 -5.66 7.67
C LEU A 19 -3.43 -6.49 6.38
N SER A 20 -3.75 -5.87 5.24
CA SER A 20 -3.81 -6.57 3.95
C SER A 20 -2.44 -7.09 3.51
N LEU A 21 -1.34 -6.41 3.85
CA LEU A 21 0.02 -6.87 3.57
C LEU A 21 0.42 -8.08 4.43
N LEU A 22 -0.23 -8.31 5.57
CA LEU A 22 0.00 -9.52 6.36
C LEU A 22 -0.57 -10.77 5.68
N LEU A 23 -1.65 -10.62 4.91
CA LEU A 23 -2.32 -11.76 4.26
C LEU A 23 -1.39 -12.56 3.33
N PRO A 24 -0.69 -11.97 2.34
CA PRO A 24 0.24 -12.72 1.48
C PRO A 24 1.50 -13.20 2.21
N ILE A 25 1.78 -12.71 3.43
CA ILE A 25 2.88 -13.21 4.26
C ILE A 25 2.51 -14.53 4.94
N PHE A 26 1.25 -14.69 5.35
CA PHE A 26 0.76 -15.90 6.03
C PHE A 26 0.07 -16.90 5.10
N ALA A 27 -0.68 -16.42 4.11
CA ALA A 27 -1.36 -17.23 3.10
C ALA A 27 -0.48 -17.35 1.85
N ASP A 28 0.56 -18.18 1.96
CA ASP A 28 1.51 -18.41 0.87
C ASP A 28 0.90 -19.25 -0.28
N ALA A 29 1.68 -19.42 -1.35
CA ALA A 29 1.27 -20.22 -2.50
C ALA A 29 0.97 -21.69 -2.13
N GLY A 30 1.63 -22.22 -1.08
CA GLY A 30 1.41 -23.57 -0.59
C GLY A 30 0.02 -23.75 0.03
N PHE A 31 -0.43 -22.77 0.84
CA PHE A 31 -1.77 -22.75 1.39
C PHE A 31 -2.84 -22.67 0.29
N LEU A 32 -2.66 -21.79 -0.69
CA LEU A 32 -3.62 -21.60 -1.79
C LEU A 32 -3.71 -22.79 -2.75
N ASN A 33 -2.64 -23.60 -2.85
CA ASN A 33 -2.60 -24.78 -3.72
C ASN A 33 -3.50 -25.94 -3.25
N GLN A 34 -4.03 -25.88 -2.03
CA GLN A 34 -4.95 -26.90 -1.50
C GLN A 34 -6.38 -26.73 -2.05
N TYR A 35 -6.67 -25.59 -2.67
CA TYR A 35 -8.00 -25.27 -3.18
C TYR A 35 -8.13 -25.53 -4.69
N PRO A 36 -9.35 -25.80 -5.17
CA PRO A 36 -9.63 -25.91 -6.60
C PRO A 36 -9.19 -24.65 -7.37
N MET A 37 -8.82 -24.83 -8.64
CA MET A 37 -8.32 -23.78 -9.54
C MET A 37 -9.10 -22.47 -9.40
N ALA A 38 -10.42 -22.47 -9.63
CA ALA A 38 -11.23 -21.25 -9.60
C ALA A 38 -11.14 -20.47 -8.28
N VAL A 39 -11.14 -21.17 -7.14
CA VAL A 39 -11.02 -20.57 -5.81
C VAL A 39 -9.61 -20.02 -5.62
N ARG A 40 -8.59 -20.79 -5.98
CA ARG A 40 -7.18 -20.40 -5.87
C ARG A 40 -6.88 -19.10 -6.62
N TRP A 41 -7.31 -18.99 -7.89
CA TRP A 41 -7.04 -17.80 -8.70
C TRP A 41 -7.76 -16.56 -8.17
N THR A 42 -9.04 -16.72 -7.81
CA THR A 42 -9.83 -15.60 -7.29
C THR A 42 -9.29 -15.12 -5.94
N ALA A 43 -8.97 -16.05 -5.03
CA ALA A 43 -8.38 -15.73 -3.74
C ALA A 43 -7.02 -15.05 -3.91
N ALA A 44 -6.13 -15.57 -4.76
CA ALA A 44 -4.85 -14.94 -5.06
C ALA A 44 -5.04 -13.52 -5.62
N ALA A 45 -5.90 -13.34 -6.62
CA ALA A 45 -6.16 -12.02 -7.21
C ALA A 45 -6.62 -11.01 -6.15
N VAL A 46 -7.55 -11.39 -5.28
CA VAL A 46 -8.04 -10.54 -4.19
C VAL A 46 -6.93 -10.25 -3.18
N LEU A 47 -6.21 -11.28 -2.72
CA LEU A 47 -5.12 -11.16 -1.74
C LEU A 47 -4.03 -10.18 -2.18
N TYR A 48 -3.58 -10.27 -3.43
CA TYR A 48 -2.53 -9.41 -3.96
C TYR A 48 -3.05 -8.03 -4.41
N ALA A 49 -4.33 -7.90 -4.80
CA ALA A 49 -4.92 -6.62 -5.17
C ALA A 49 -5.31 -5.74 -3.96
N LEU A 50 -5.64 -6.34 -2.82
CA LEU A 50 -6.07 -5.65 -1.60
C LEU A 50 -5.08 -4.56 -1.14
N PRO A 51 -3.77 -4.85 -0.98
CA PRO A 51 -2.80 -3.83 -0.62
C PRO A 51 -2.71 -2.70 -1.65
N VAL A 52 -2.75 -3.04 -2.94
CA VAL A 52 -2.70 -2.06 -4.04
C VAL A 52 -3.92 -1.13 -3.99
N PHE A 53 -5.10 -1.69 -3.72
CA PHE A 53 -6.33 -0.93 -3.57
C PHE A 53 -6.26 0.08 -2.41
N PHE A 54 -5.82 -0.35 -1.22
CA PHE A 54 -5.71 0.56 -0.06
C PHE A 54 -4.61 1.60 -0.25
N ALA A 55 -3.46 1.21 -0.82
CA ALA A 55 -2.41 2.13 -1.21
C ALA A 55 -2.92 3.22 -2.17
N GLY A 56 -3.67 2.81 -3.20
CA GLY A 56 -4.32 3.71 -4.14
C GLY A 56 -5.32 4.66 -3.48
N MET A 57 -6.13 4.18 -2.53
CA MET A 57 -7.06 5.02 -1.76
C MET A 57 -6.33 6.09 -0.94
N ILE A 58 -5.24 5.71 -0.27
CA ILE A 58 -4.39 6.65 0.49
C ILE A 58 -3.76 7.67 -0.45
N PHE A 59 -3.20 7.20 -1.57
CA PHE A 59 -2.58 8.06 -2.58
C PHE A 59 -3.59 9.06 -3.14
N SER A 60 -4.76 8.63 -3.61
CA SER A 60 -5.80 9.51 -4.16
C SER A 60 -6.26 10.54 -3.13
N THR A 61 -6.40 10.15 -1.86
CA THR A 61 -6.75 11.08 -0.78
C THR A 61 -5.66 12.12 -0.53
N ARG A 62 -4.38 11.74 -0.63
CA ARG A 62 -3.24 12.64 -0.48
C ARG A 62 -3.07 13.55 -1.69
N LEU A 63 -3.27 13.01 -2.91
CA LEU A 63 -3.19 13.73 -4.16
C LEU A 63 -4.24 14.84 -4.23
N ALA A 64 -5.47 14.55 -3.81
CA ALA A 64 -6.55 15.54 -3.73
C ALA A 64 -6.25 16.71 -2.76
N ARG A 65 -5.25 16.57 -1.87
CA ARG A 65 -4.80 17.60 -0.91
C ARG A 65 -3.40 18.12 -1.21
N ALA A 66 -2.76 17.66 -2.28
CA ALA A 66 -1.39 18.03 -2.59
C ALA A 66 -1.33 19.47 -3.12
N THR A 67 -0.42 20.28 -2.58
CA THR A 67 -0.18 21.65 -3.07
C THR A 67 0.32 21.66 -4.52
N SER A 68 1.08 20.64 -4.92
CA SER A 68 1.49 20.40 -6.30
C SER A 68 1.09 18.99 -6.74
N PRO A 69 -0.09 18.81 -7.37
CA PRO A 69 -0.57 17.51 -7.82
C PRO A 69 0.36 16.85 -8.85
N GLY A 70 0.97 17.63 -9.74
CA GLY A 70 1.91 17.13 -10.75
C GLY A 70 3.16 16.51 -10.11
N ALA A 71 3.74 17.17 -9.11
CA ALA A 71 4.88 16.63 -8.36
C ALA A 71 4.49 15.36 -7.57
N ALA A 72 3.30 15.34 -6.95
CA ALA A 72 2.81 14.18 -6.21
C ALA A 72 2.55 12.96 -7.12
N LEU A 73 2.00 13.19 -8.32
CA LEU A 73 1.85 12.16 -9.34
C LEU A 73 3.22 11.65 -9.84
N GLY A 74 4.15 12.57 -10.14
CA GLY A 74 5.50 12.21 -10.55
C GLY A 74 6.21 11.34 -9.50
N ALA A 75 6.13 11.71 -8.22
CA ALA A 75 6.68 10.91 -7.13
C ALA A 75 6.03 9.52 -7.01
N ASN A 76 4.70 9.41 -7.19
CA ASN A 76 4.01 8.11 -7.21
C ASN A 76 4.45 7.25 -8.40
N LEU A 77 4.56 7.83 -9.59
CA LEU A 77 5.04 7.10 -10.78
C LEU A 77 6.48 6.61 -10.60
N CYS A 78 7.39 7.47 -10.10
CA CYS A 78 8.76 7.07 -9.77
C CYS A 78 8.80 5.93 -8.76
N GLY A 79 7.97 6.01 -7.71
CA GLY A 79 7.84 4.96 -6.71
C GLY A 79 7.25 3.66 -7.28
N ALA A 80 6.26 3.74 -8.17
CA ALA A 80 5.66 2.58 -8.81
C ALA A 80 6.64 1.87 -9.75
N VAL A 81 7.42 2.62 -10.53
CA VAL A 81 8.50 2.06 -11.36
C VAL A 81 9.55 1.39 -10.48
N PHE A 82 10.04 2.07 -9.44
CA PHE A 82 11.00 1.49 -8.51
C PHE A 82 10.45 0.27 -7.78
N GLY A 83 9.18 0.29 -7.38
CA GLY A 83 8.48 -0.86 -6.79
C GLY A 83 8.38 -2.04 -7.75
N GLY A 84 8.07 -1.80 -9.02
CA GLY A 84 8.08 -2.84 -10.06
C GLY A 84 9.48 -3.43 -10.29
N LEU A 85 10.53 -2.62 -10.19
CA LEU A 85 11.91 -3.13 -10.19
C LEU A 85 12.21 -3.99 -8.95
N LEU A 86 11.73 -3.59 -7.78
CA LEU A 86 11.84 -4.39 -6.56
C LEU A 86 11.05 -5.70 -6.64
N GLU A 87 9.94 -5.72 -7.38
CA GLU A 87 9.14 -6.93 -7.58
C GLU A 87 9.92 -8.01 -8.33
N TYR A 88 10.91 -7.68 -9.17
CA TYR A 88 11.81 -8.68 -9.78
C TYR A 88 12.58 -9.51 -8.73
N LEU A 89 12.83 -8.97 -7.54
CA LEU A 89 13.45 -9.74 -6.46
C LEU A 89 12.57 -10.91 -6.01
N SER A 90 11.26 -10.90 -6.30
CA SER A 90 10.36 -12.03 -6.03
C SER A 90 10.79 -13.31 -6.75
N MET A 91 11.47 -13.21 -7.89
CA MET A 91 11.96 -14.40 -8.61
C MET A 91 13.07 -15.12 -7.84
N ILE A 92 13.82 -14.39 -7.02
CA ILE A 92 14.94 -14.92 -6.23
C ILE A 92 14.48 -15.24 -4.79
N LEU A 93 13.70 -14.34 -4.19
CA LEU A 93 13.34 -14.36 -2.76
C LEU A 93 11.90 -14.83 -2.49
N GLY A 94 11.08 -14.99 -3.53
CA GLY A 94 9.65 -15.30 -3.43
C GLY A 94 8.76 -14.06 -3.18
N LEU A 95 7.47 -14.21 -3.47
CA LEU A 95 6.46 -13.14 -3.32
C LEU A 95 6.31 -12.68 -1.85
N ARG A 96 6.51 -13.59 -0.89
CA ARG A 96 6.47 -13.26 0.55
C ARG A 96 7.51 -12.21 0.94
N ALA A 97 8.72 -12.29 0.39
CA ALA A 97 9.77 -11.33 0.67
C ALA A 97 9.42 -9.92 0.17
N VAL A 98 8.80 -9.83 -1.01
CA VAL A 98 8.34 -8.54 -1.56
C VAL A 98 7.19 -7.96 -0.73
N ALA A 99 6.25 -8.78 -0.26
CA ALA A 99 5.20 -8.34 0.66
C ALA A 99 5.77 -7.83 2.00
N MET A 100 6.78 -8.50 2.55
CA MET A 100 7.49 -8.04 3.76
C MET A 100 8.23 -6.73 3.52
N LEU A 101 8.89 -6.57 2.38
CA LEU A 101 9.56 -5.33 2.00
C LEU A 101 8.56 -4.17 1.90
N ALA A 102 7.42 -4.38 1.24
CA ALA A 102 6.35 -3.40 1.17
C ALA A 102 5.81 -3.02 2.56
N LEU A 103 5.62 -4.00 3.45
CA LEU A 103 5.21 -3.76 4.84
C LEU A 103 6.20 -2.86 5.58
N VAL A 104 7.51 -3.14 5.47
CA VAL A 104 8.56 -2.31 6.08
C VAL A 104 8.53 -0.88 5.53
N ILE A 105 8.45 -0.71 4.21
CA ILE A 105 8.40 0.60 3.56
C ILE A 105 7.19 1.40 4.06
N TYR A 106 6.00 0.80 4.10
CA TYR A 106 4.80 1.49 4.57
C TYR A 106 4.85 1.79 6.07
N LEU A 107 5.39 0.90 6.90
CA LEU A 107 5.59 1.17 8.33
C LEU A 107 6.53 2.37 8.53
N LEU A 108 7.66 2.42 7.83
CA LEU A 108 8.59 3.55 7.89
C LEU A 108 7.93 4.85 7.42
N ALA A 109 7.15 4.82 6.34
CA ALA A 109 6.37 5.97 5.88
C ALA A 109 5.37 6.46 6.94
N GLY A 110 4.72 5.53 7.65
CA GLY A 110 3.83 5.83 8.77
C GLY A 110 4.55 6.47 9.96
N LEU A 111 5.73 5.95 10.32
CA LEU A 111 6.56 6.50 11.39
C LEU A 111 7.06 7.92 11.05
N TYR A 112 7.53 8.12 9.82
CA TYR A 112 7.95 9.43 9.33
C TYR A 112 6.80 10.45 9.37
N ALA A 113 5.62 10.08 8.83
CA ALA A 113 4.45 10.95 8.84
C ALA A 113 3.95 11.29 10.27
N ARG A 114 4.13 10.38 11.24
CA ARG A 114 3.83 10.65 12.66
C ARG A 114 4.84 11.60 13.29
N ARG A 115 6.12 11.51 12.92
CA ARG A 115 7.17 12.42 13.41
C ARG A 115 6.95 13.85 12.93
N ASP A 116 6.68 14.05 11.64
CA ASP A 116 6.44 15.39 11.09
C ASP A 116 5.26 16.10 11.77
N ARG A 117 4.18 15.35 12.08
CA ARG A 117 3.02 15.89 12.81
C ARG A 117 3.31 16.25 14.27
N ARG A 118 4.36 15.69 14.87
CA ARG A 118 4.80 16.04 16.24
C ARG A 118 5.74 17.25 16.25
N LEU A 119 6.42 17.53 15.13
CA LEU A 119 7.38 18.62 14.99
C LEU A 119 6.75 19.96 14.60
N VAL A 120 5.48 19.97 14.17
CA VAL A 120 4.67 21.19 14.05
C VAL A 120 3.79 21.25 15.30
N PRO A 121 4.18 22.00 16.36
CA PRO A 121 3.26 22.28 17.45
C PRO A 121 2.11 23.07 16.83
N VAL A 122 0.88 22.59 17.03
CA VAL A 122 -0.31 23.41 16.78
C VAL A 122 -0.31 24.48 17.88
N GLY A 123 0.35 25.59 17.59
CA GLY A 123 0.29 26.85 18.33
C GLY A 123 -0.47 27.87 17.51
#